data_AF-A0A9P4MCK0-F1
#
_entry.id   AF-A0A9P4MCK0-F1
#
_cell.length_a   1.000
_cell.length_b   1.000
_cell.length_c   1.000
_cell.angle_alpha   90.00
_cell.angle_beta   90.00
_cell.angle_gamma   90.00
#
_symmetry.space_group_name_H-M   'P 1'
#
loop_
_entity.id
_entity.type
_entity.pdbx_description
1 polymer ?
#
loop_
_entity_poly.entity_id
_entity_poly.type
_entity_poly.pdbx_seq_one_letter_code
_entity_poly.pdbx_strand_id
1 'polypeptide(L)'
;LSLAAEHGQLRVVHLLLEIGAVDADSRDAINRTPLIWASYSGHEHVVQALVETGKVDVNARDDYEDTALLVAGREQHKTIVE
;
A
#
# COMPACT_ATOMS: atom_id res chain seq x y z
N LEU A 1 -8.62 -4.89 0.15
CA LEU A 1 -7.46 -4.35 0.87
C LEU A 1 -7.07 -2.98 0.33
N SER A 2 -6.96 -2.81 -0.99
CA SER A 2 -6.60 -1.53 -1.63
C SER A 2 -7.46 -0.34 -1.21
N LEU A 3 -8.79 -0.46 -1.20
CA LEU A 3 -9.69 0.63 -0.75
C LEU A 3 -9.48 1.01 0.73
N ALA A 4 -9.28 0.03 1.61
CA ALA A 4 -8.99 0.29 3.02
C ALA A 4 -7.62 0.99 3.17
N ALA A 5 -6.68 0.66 2.29
CA ALA A 5 -5.35 1.22 2.28
C ALA A 5 -5.34 2.67 1.76
N GLU A 6 -6.03 2.92 0.66
CA GLU A 6 -6.25 4.25 0.07
C GLU A 6 -6.90 5.24 1.05
N HIS A 7 -7.82 4.76 1.90
CA HIS A 7 -8.52 5.59 2.89
C HIS A 7 -7.88 5.57 4.29
N GLY A 8 -6.72 4.91 4.46
CA GLY A 8 -5.98 4.94 5.73
C GLY A 8 -6.64 4.18 6.87
N GLN A 9 -7.54 3.24 6.56
CA GLN A 9 -8.38 2.51 7.51
C GLN A 9 -7.60 1.36 8.18
N LEU A 10 -6.63 1.69 9.02
CA LEU A 10 -5.71 0.73 9.66
C LEU A 10 -6.40 -0.46 10.33
N ARG A 11 -7.49 -0.21 11.06
CA ARG A 11 -8.26 -1.27 11.73
C ARG A 11 -8.85 -2.28 10.74
N VAL A 12 -9.30 -1.80 9.57
CA VAL A 12 -9.84 -2.67 8.51
C VAL A 12 -8.70 -3.41 7.82
N VAL A 13 -7.56 -2.76 7.59
CA VAL A 13 -6.35 -3.41 7.06
C VAL A 13 -5.90 -4.56 7.95
N HIS A 14 -5.74 -4.34 9.27
CA HIS A 14 -5.39 -5.42 10.20
C HIS A 14 -6.40 -6.56 10.19
N LEU A 15 -7.70 -6.25 10.28
CA LEU A 15 -8.74 -7.28 10.26
C LEU A 15 -8.66 -8.13 8.98
N LEU A 16 -8.49 -7.50 7.83
CA LEU A 16 -8.38 -8.21 6.55
C LEU A 16 -7.13 -9.10 6.49
N LEU A 17 -5.99 -8.61 6.98
CA LEU A 17 -4.73 -9.36 7.03
C LEU A 17 -4.80 -10.55 8.01
N GLU A 18 -5.44 -10.37 9.16
CA GLU A 18 -5.62 -11.41 10.20
C GLU A 18 -6.53 -12.54 9.74
N ILE A 19 -7.63 -12.22 9.04
CA ILE A 19 -8.52 -13.23 8.46
C ILE A 19 -7.79 -14.07 7.41
N GLY A 20 -6.72 -13.54 6.80
CA GLY A 20 -5.89 -14.24 5.83
C GLY A 20 -6.60 -14.57 4.52
N ALA A 21 -7.80 -14.02 4.30
CA ALA A 21 -8.61 -14.24 3.10
C ALA A 21 -8.26 -13.30 1.94
N VAL A 22 -7.30 -12.38 2.14
CA VAL A 22 -6.87 -11.43 1.11
C VAL A 22 -5.38 -11.55 0.84
N ASP A 23 -5.03 -11.39 -0.43
CA ASP A 23 -3.64 -11.20 -0.85
C ASP A 23 -3.19 -9.76 -0.57
N ALA A 24 -2.15 -9.63 0.25
CA ALA A 24 -1.57 -8.35 0.64
C ALA A 24 -0.97 -7.60 -0.57
N ASP A 25 -0.53 -8.32 -1.60
CA ASP A 25 0.08 -7.78 -2.83
C ASP A 25 -0.89 -7.79 -4.03
N SER A 26 -2.20 -7.91 -3.76
CA SER A 26 -3.22 -7.92 -4.81
C SER A 26 -3.12 -6.68 -5.70
N ARG A 27 -3.24 -6.88 -7.01
CA ARG A 27 -3.19 -5.82 -8.01
C ARG A 27 -4.58 -5.49 -8.53
N ASP A 28 -4.88 -4.20 -8.65
CA ASP A 28 -6.10 -3.73 -9.31
C ASP A 28 -5.95 -3.65 -10.84
N ALA A 29 -6.93 -3.04 -11.50
CA ALA A 29 -6.99 -2.96 -12.97
C ALA A 29 -5.87 -2.13 -13.61
N ILE A 30 -5.12 -1.33 -12.84
CA ILE A 30 -3.98 -0.54 -13.29
C ILE A 30 -2.66 -1.01 -12.63
N ASN A 31 -2.65 -2.27 -12.17
CA ASN A 31 -1.53 -2.91 -11.47
C ASN A 31 -1.11 -2.23 -10.15
N ARG A 32 -1.96 -1.41 -9.53
CA ARG A 32 -1.65 -0.83 -8.21
C ARG A 32 -1.91 -1.83 -7.09
N THR A 33 -0.95 -1.89 -6.17
CA THR A 33 -1.06 -2.67 -4.94
C THR A 33 -1.65 -1.81 -3.81
N PRO A 34 -2.18 -2.43 -2.74
CA PRO A 34 -2.57 -1.70 -1.53
C PRO A 34 -1.46 -0.80 -0.98
N LEU A 35 -0.20 -1.22 -1.14
CA LEU A 35 0.96 -0.43 -0.73
C LEU A 35 1.10 0.86 -1.56
N ILE A 36 0.96 0.79 -2.88
CA ILE A 36 0.98 1.97 -3.76
C ILE A 36 -0.16 2.92 -3.38
N TRP A 37 -1.37 2.42 -3.13
CA TRP A 37 -2.50 3.25 -2.71
C TRP A 37 -2.30 3.92 -1.35
N ALA A 38 -1.81 3.20 -0.34
CA ALA A 38 -1.52 3.79 0.96
C ALA A 38 -0.42 4.88 0.86
N SER A 39 0.62 4.64 0.06
CA SER A 39 1.68 5.62 -0.17
C SER A 39 1.22 6.83 -0.96
N TYR A 40 0.39 6.63 -1.99
CA TYR A 40 -0.20 7.71 -2.79
C TYR A 40 -1.06 8.62 -1.91
N SER A 41 -1.87 8.04 -1.01
CA SER A 41 -2.71 8.80 -0.07
C SER A 41 -1.99 9.31 1.18
N GLY A 42 -0.69 9.06 1.33
CA GLY A 42 0.09 9.56 2.47
C GLY A 42 -0.17 8.85 3.81
N HIS A 43 -0.67 7.61 3.78
CA HIS A 43 -1.07 6.86 4.98
C HIS A 43 0.07 6.01 5.54
N GLU A 44 1.07 6.66 6.12
CA GLU A 44 2.30 6.07 6.69
C GLU A 44 2.03 4.86 7.60
N HIS A 45 1.04 4.97 8.49
CA HIS A 45 0.68 3.90 9.42
C HIS A 45 0.13 2.64 8.72
N VAL A 46 -0.57 2.81 7.59
CA VAL A 46 -1.02 1.67 6.77
C VAL A 46 0.13 1.10 5.95
N VAL A 47 1.00 1.96 5.42
CA VAL A 47 2.21 1.52 4.70
C VAL A 47 3.07 0.63 5.59
N GLN A 48 3.33 1.08 6.82
CA GLN A 48 4.07 0.29 7.79
C GLN A 48 3.39 -1.06 8.07
N ALA A 49 2.08 -1.06 8.34
CA ALA A 49 1.34 -2.28 8.60
C ALA A 49 1.39 -3.29 7.43
N LEU A 50 1.38 -2.80 6.18
CA LEU A 50 1.49 -3.65 4.99
C LEU A 50 2.91 -4.21 4.81
N VAL A 51 3.95 -3.39 5.02
CA VAL A 51 5.36 -3.80 4.90
C VAL A 51 5.74 -4.81 5.98
N GLU A 52 5.28 -4.61 7.22
CA GLU A 52 5.52 -5.51 8.35
C GLU A 52 4.97 -6.93 8.13
N THR A 53 4.03 -7.11 7.20
CA THR A 53 3.56 -8.45 6.84
C THR A 53 4.64 -9.32 6.18
N GLY A 54 5.65 -8.70 5.55
CA GLY A 54 6.64 -9.36 4.72
C GLY A 54 6.09 -10.05 3.47
N LYS A 55 4.81 -9.80 3.12
CA LYS A 55 4.11 -10.43 1.99
C LYS A 55 3.90 -9.51 0.80
N VAL A 56 4.29 -8.24 0.92
CA VAL A 56 4.14 -7.23 -0.14
C VAL A 56 5.44 -7.02 -0.89
N ASP A 57 5.36 -6.79 -2.20
CA ASP A 57 6.52 -6.36 -2.98
C ASP A 57 6.63 -4.84 -2.92
N VAL A 58 7.59 -4.34 -2.13
CA VAL A 58 7.85 -2.89 -1.98
C VAL A 58 8.30 -2.22 -3.28
N ASN A 59 8.80 -2.99 -4.25
CA ASN A 59 9.25 -2.52 -5.55
C ASN A 59 8.22 -2.76 -6.66
N ALA A 60 7.00 -3.21 -6.32
CA ALA A 60 5.92 -3.36 -7.27
C ALA A 60 5.69 -2.04 -8.04
N ARG A 61 5.46 -2.18 -9.34
CA ARG A 61 5.16 -1.07 -10.25
C ARG A 61 3.74 -1.18 -10.75
N ASP A 62 3.06 -0.04 -10.83
CA ASP A 62 1.80 0.08 -11.55
C ASP A 62 2.03 0.27 -13.06
N ASP A 63 0.94 0.42 -13.83
CA ASP A 63 1.00 0.61 -15.28
C ASP A 63 1.70 1.91 -15.72
N TYR A 64 1.94 2.84 -14.79
CA TYR A 64 2.65 4.09 -15.01
C TYR A 64 4.13 4.01 -14.61
N GLU A 65 4.62 2.79 -14.34
CA GLU A 65 5.96 2.50 -13.80
C GLU A 65 6.19 3.05 -12.39
N ASP A 66 5.13 3.44 -11.68
CA ASP A 66 5.24 4.03 -10.36
C ASP A 66 5.32 2.97 -9.27
N THR A 67 6.27 3.17 -8.35
CA THR A 67 6.36 2.41 -7.10
C THR A 67 5.72 3.19 -5.95
N ALA A 68 5.49 2.50 -4.83
CA ALA A 68 5.02 3.10 -3.59
C ALA A 68 5.88 4.31 -3.16
N LEU A 69 7.20 4.23 -3.32
CA LEU A 69 8.13 5.32 -3.02
C LEU A 69 7.99 6.49 -4.01
N LEU A 70 7.83 6.20 -5.30
CA LEU A 70 7.69 7.23 -6.34
C LEU A 70 6.40 8.04 -6.16
N VAL A 71 5.28 7.39 -5.86
CA VAL A 71 4.00 8.08 -5.64
C VAL A 71 4.03 8.92 -4.36
N ALA A 72 4.64 8.44 -3.28
CA ALA A 72 4.78 9.20 -2.04
C ALA A 72 5.60 10.50 -2.26
N GLY A 73 6.67 10.42 -3.05
CA GLY A 73 7.50 11.58 -3.37
C GLY A 73 6.79 12.66 -4.20
N ARG A 74 5.89 12.27 -5.10
CA ARG A 74 5.11 13.19 -5.96
C ARG A 74 4.08 13.98 -5.18
N GLU A 75 3.43 13.34 -4.22
CA GLU A 75 2.40 13.95 -3.36
C GLU A 75 3.01 14.70 -2.14
N GLN A 76 4.33 14.91 -2.14
CA GLN A 76 5.11 15.54 -1.05
C GLN A 76 5.06 14.79 0.30
N HIS A 77 4.66 13.52 0.29
CA HIS A 77 4.72 12.63 1.46
C HIS A 77 6.15 12.09 1.62
N LYS A 78 7.04 12.94 2.13
CA LYS A 78 8.49 12.72 2.20
C LYS A 78 8.97 11.64 3.20
N THR A 79 8.07 10.91 3.85
CA THR A 79 8.42 10.01 4.98
C THR A 79 8.03 8.54 4.76
N ILE A 80 7.75 8.13 3.52
CA ILE A 80 7.19 6.80 3.27
C ILE A 80 8.28 5.88 2.70
N VAL A 81 8.84 5.06 3.60
CA VAL A 81 9.76 3.92 3.39
C VAL A 81 11.25 4.28 3.22
N GLU A 82 12.02 4.08 4.31
CA GLU A 82 13.41 3.60 4.29
C GLU A 82 13.44 2.10 4.60
#